data_AF-A0A8H6NXW9-F1
#
_entry.id   AF-A0A8H6NXW9-F1
#
_cell.length_a   1.000
_cell.length_b   1.000
_cell.length_c   1.000
_cell.angle_alpha   90.00
_cell.angle_beta   90.00
_cell.angle_gamma   90.00
#
_symmetry.space_group_name_H-M   'P 1'
#
loop_
_entity.id
_entity.type
_entity.pdbx_description
1 polymer ?
#
loop_
_entity_poly.entity_id
_entity_poly.type
_entity_poly.pdbx_seq_one_letter_code
_entity_poly.pdbx_strand_id
1 'polypeptide(L)'
;MWVAAAALVVSLAAAVSCVPSPQDLRTDITILRDNDLLDAKSPSANFSALFLGETLSLEEANATCRDLGEQLWSPDSNSTQRLLAILDYQEKNVSAIWIAANDDGRPRAISSTGEESSPDDSESLPALCTHSAPFSNGVAQDSSRRWQVTIHSNNDDVLGFRDRNSFRFHGIRYASKTRRFAYPRLYKGSGGNTSALEFGSPCFQGFGGSEDCHFLNIYTPYISRSRRTDQRLRPVMFWIHGGAFTSGFGSDPLFDGGNLASR
;
A
#
# COMPACT_ATOMS: atom_id res chain seq x y z
N MET A 1 21.55 -57.62 -11.79
CA MET A 1 20.28 -57.13 -11.22
C MET A 1 20.54 -55.76 -10.59
N TRP A 2 20.29 -54.69 -11.35
CA TRP A 2 20.34 -53.32 -10.84
C TRP A 2 18.90 -52.82 -10.77
N VAL A 3 18.41 -52.58 -9.56
CA VAL A 3 17.07 -52.02 -9.33
C VAL A 3 17.19 -50.51 -9.44
N ALA A 4 16.61 -49.93 -10.49
CA ALA A 4 16.50 -48.48 -10.63
C ALA A 4 15.39 -47.97 -9.69
N ALA A 5 15.77 -47.16 -8.70
CA ALA A 5 14.83 -46.44 -7.86
C ALA A 5 14.25 -45.26 -8.64
N ALA A 6 12.96 -45.34 -8.98
CA ALA A 6 12.23 -44.22 -9.56
C ALA A 6 12.01 -43.16 -8.46
N ALA A 7 12.72 -42.04 -8.55
CA ALA A 7 12.46 -40.88 -7.71
C ALA A 7 11.15 -40.21 -8.19
N LEU A 8 10.13 -40.26 -7.35
CA LEU A 8 8.91 -39.49 -7.51
C LEU A 8 9.26 -37.99 -7.41
N VAL A 9 9.25 -37.29 -8.54
CA VAL A 9 9.28 -35.83 -8.55
C VAL A 9 7.90 -35.36 -8.10
N VAL A 10 7.76 -35.09 -6.80
CA VAL A 10 6.61 -34.36 -6.28
C VAL A 10 6.78 -32.91 -6.73
N SER A 11 6.07 -32.54 -7.78
CA SER A 11 5.89 -31.14 -8.15
C SER A 11 5.11 -30.44 -7.03
N LEU A 12 5.83 -29.85 -6.07
CA LEU A 12 5.30 -28.77 -5.25
C LEU A 12 5.06 -27.59 -6.17
N ALA A 13 3.86 -27.54 -6.76
CA ALA A 13 3.27 -26.27 -7.16
C ALA A 13 3.09 -25.48 -5.86
N ALA A 14 4.12 -24.75 -5.47
CA ALA A 14 3.99 -23.72 -4.45
C ALA A 14 2.85 -22.84 -4.91
N ALA A 15 1.78 -22.73 -4.10
CA ALA A 15 0.78 -21.72 -4.28
C ALA A 15 1.52 -20.39 -4.42
N VAL A 16 1.54 -19.85 -5.64
CA VAL A 16 1.96 -18.48 -5.86
C VAL A 16 0.89 -17.68 -5.12
N SER A 17 1.19 -17.29 -3.89
CA SER A 17 0.41 -16.26 -3.21
C SER A 17 0.50 -15.05 -4.14
N CYS A 18 -0.58 -14.81 -4.89
CA CYS A 18 -0.72 -13.63 -5.70
C CYS A 18 -0.67 -12.47 -4.71
N VAL A 19 0.39 -11.67 -4.79
CA VAL A 19 0.50 -10.47 -3.96
C VAL A 19 -0.70 -9.57 -4.31
N PRO A 20 -1.50 -9.13 -3.33
CA PRO A 20 -2.75 -8.44 -3.61
C PRO A 20 -2.51 -7.17 -4.45
N SER A 21 -3.37 -6.96 -5.44
CA SER A 21 -3.45 -5.72 -6.21
C SER A 21 -4.86 -5.12 -6.09
N PRO A 22 -5.00 -3.79 -6.15
CA PRO A 22 -6.33 -3.15 -6.20
C PRO A 22 -7.21 -3.68 -7.36
N GLN A 23 -6.59 -4.09 -8.48
CA GLN A 23 -7.28 -4.69 -9.62
C GLN A 23 -7.90 -6.05 -9.26
N ASP A 24 -7.12 -6.93 -8.63
CA ASP A 24 -7.55 -8.27 -8.24
C ASP A 24 -8.59 -8.21 -7.12
N LEU A 25 -8.37 -7.32 -6.15
CA LEU A 25 -9.28 -7.07 -5.03
C LEU A 25 -10.53 -6.26 -5.43
N ARG A 26 -10.58 -5.76 -6.66
CA ARG A 26 -11.68 -4.98 -7.24
C ARG A 26 -12.09 -3.77 -6.39
N THR A 27 -11.17 -3.22 -5.61
CA THR A 27 -11.43 -2.08 -4.74
C THR A 27 -10.23 -1.17 -4.64
N ASP A 28 -10.52 0.11 -4.40
CA ASP A 28 -9.53 1.07 -3.99
C ASP A 28 -9.20 0.87 -2.50
N ILE A 29 -7.96 1.16 -2.11
CA ILE A 29 -7.51 0.99 -0.74
C ILE A 29 -6.92 2.30 -0.23
N THR A 30 -7.55 2.86 0.80
CA THR A 30 -7.06 4.03 1.54
C THR A 30 -6.61 3.60 2.94
N ILE A 31 -5.40 3.99 3.34
CA ILE A 31 -4.95 3.92 4.73
C ILE A 31 -5.57 5.08 5.48
N LEU A 32 -6.42 4.76 6.45
CA LEU A 32 -6.97 5.73 7.39
C LEU A 32 -6.15 5.68 8.67
N ARG A 33 -5.56 6.81 9.04
CA ARG A 33 -4.78 6.95 10.26
C ARG A 33 -4.80 8.40 10.71
N ASP A 34 -4.82 8.58 12.01
CA ASP A 34 -4.46 9.85 12.63
C ASP A 34 -2.94 9.96 12.76
N ASN A 35 -2.30 10.76 11.90
CA ASN A 35 -0.87 10.98 11.95
C ASN A 35 -0.48 12.25 12.72
N ASP A 36 -0.07 12.07 13.97
CA ASP A 36 0.45 13.10 14.88
C ASP A 36 1.98 13.27 14.86
N LEU A 37 2.68 12.61 13.92
CA LEU A 37 4.14 12.56 13.79
C LEU A 37 4.90 11.87 14.94
N LEU A 38 4.20 11.23 15.88
CA LEU A 38 4.85 10.48 16.97
C LEU A 38 5.04 8.99 16.63
N ASP A 39 4.49 8.54 15.50
CA ASP A 39 4.53 7.15 15.02
C ASP A 39 4.22 6.15 16.15
N ALA A 40 5.10 5.19 16.41
CA ALA A 40 4.93 4.17 17.46
C ALA A 40 4.89 4.74 18.89
N LYS A 41 5.26 6.01 19.09
CA LYS A 41 5.18 6.70 20.40
C LYS A 41 3.84 7.39 20.62
N SER A 42 2.99 7.43 19.59
CA SER A 42 1.68 8.05 19.68
C SER A 42 0.74 7.25 20.60
N PRO A 43 -0.06 7.91 21.46
CA PRO A 43 -1.19 7.25 22.12
C PRO A 43 -2.21 6.65 21.14
N SER A 44 -2.28 7.18 19.91
CA SER A 44 -3.11 6.69 18.81
C SER A 44 -2.33 5.82 17.81
N ALA A 45 -1.15 5.30 18.16
CA ALA A 45 -0.31 4.48 17.27
C ALA A 45 -1.03 3.27 16.66
N ASN A 46 -1.96 2.68 17.41
CA ASN A 46 -2.76 1.53 16.98
C ASN A 46 -4.05 1.93 16.22
N PHE A 47 -4.38 3.23 16.14
CA PHE A 47 -5.62 3.72 15.54
C PHE A 47 -5.43 3.88 14.02
N SER A 48 -5.60 2.77 13.30
CA SER A 48 -5.57 2.77 11.85
C SER A 48 -6.44 1.66 11.27
N ALA A 49 -7.01 1.92 10.10
CA ALA A 49 -7.81 0.98 9.33
C ALA A 49 -7.50 1.11 7.84
N LEU A 50 -7.81 0.06 7.08
CA LEU A 50 -7.83 0.12 5.62
C LEU A 50 -9.28 0.29 5.17
N PHE A 51 -9.55 1.37 4.45
CA PHE A 51 -10.86 1.61 3.84
C PHE A 51 -10.87 1.06 2.42
N LEU A 52 -11.81 0.16 2.15
CA LEU A 52 -12.10 -0.40 0.85
C LEU A 52 -13.21 0.45 0.22
N GLY A 53 -12.84 1.24 -0.79
CA GLY A 53 -13.71 2.31 -1.31
C GLY A 53 -14.84 1.85 -2.23
N GLU A 54 -14.69 0.68 -2.87
CA GLU A 54 -15.74 0.10 -3.71
C GLU A 54 -16.73 -0.71 -2.88
N THR A 55 -17.99 -0.79 -3.34
CA THR A 55 -19.04 -1.58 -2.69
C THR A 55 -18.81 -3.08 -2.90
N LEU A 56 -18.79 -3.84 -1.81
CA LEU A 56 -18.56 -5.29 -1.79
C LEU A 56 -19.71 -5.96 -1.02
N SER A 57 -20.03 -7.20 -1.36
CA SER A 57 -20.83 -8.05 -0.46
C SER A 57 -20.06 -8.33 0.84
N LEU A 58 -20.75 -8.73 1.91
CA LEU A 58 -20.08 -9.04 3.18
C LEU A 58 -19.03 -10.16 3.05
N GLU A 59 -19.30 -11.16 2.20
CA GLU A 59 -18.36 -12.25 1.92
C GLU A 59 -17.11 -11.74 1.19
N GLU A 60 -17.30 -10.91 0.16
CA GLU A 60 -16.20 -10.30 -0.59
C GLU A 60 -15.37 -9.35 0.28
N ALA A 61 -16.00 -8.57 1.16
CA ALA A 61 -15.31 -7.69 2.10
C ALA A 61 -14.43 -8.50 3.07
N ASN A 62 -14.95 -9.59 3.62
CA ASN A 62 -14.20 -10.51 4.48
C ASN A 62 -13.01 -11.16 3.75
N ALA A 63 -13.23 -11.63 2.51
CA ALA A 63 -12.18 -12.21 1.69
C ALA A 63 -11.10 -11.17 1.37
N THR A 64 -11.50 -9.96 0.99
CA THR A 64 -10.58 -8.86 0.64
C THR A 64 -9.71 -8.45 1.84
N CYS A 65 -10.29 -8.29 3.04
CA CYS A 65 -9.50 -8.03 4.24
C CYS A 65 -8.50 -9.17 4.51
N ARG A 66 -8.91 -10.43 4.33
CA ARG A 66 -8.06 -11.60 4.53
C ARG A 66 -6.91 -11.67 3.53
N ASP A 67 -7.15 -11.35 2.26
CA ASP A 67 -6.13 -11.30 1.21
C ASP A 67 -5.10 -10.19 1.47
N LEU A 68 -5.53 -9.11 2.13
CA LEU A 68 -4.63 -8.08 2.65
C LEU A 68 -3.89 -8.53 3.91
N GLY A 69 -4.19 -9.68 4.51
CA GLY A 69 -3.59 -10.14 5.77
C GLY A 69 -4.17 -9.45 7.01
N GLU A 70 -5.41 -8.99 6.90
CA GLU A 70 -6.20 -8.24 7.88
C GLU A 70 -7.57 -8.91 8.10
N GLN A 71 -8.41 -8.33 8.94
CA GLN A 71 -9.79 -8.79 9.20
C GLN A 71 -10.74 -7.61 9.09
N LEU A 72 -12.05 -7.85 9.02
CA LEU A 72 -13.00 -6.74 9.16
C LEU A 72 -12.76 -6.02 10.49
N TRP A 73 -12.78 -4.70 10.44
CA TRP A 73 -12.53 -3.85 11.59
C TRP A 73 -13.74 -3.87 12.53
N SER A 74 -13.50 -3.91 13.84
CA SER A 74 -14.54 -3.79 14.86
C SER A 74 -14.39 -2.46 15.58
N PRO A 75 -15.49 -1.73 15.84
CA PRO A 75 -15.46 -0.55 16.69
C PRO A 75 -14.91 -0.85 18.09
N ASP A 76 -14.03 0.03 18.58
CA ASP A 76 -13.69 0.16 20.00
C ASP A 76 -14.11 1.55 20.52
N SER A 77 -14.42 1.66 21.81
CA SER A 77 -15.06 2.85 22.35
C SER A 77 -14.18 4.10 22.37
N ASN A 78 -12.84 3.97 22.26
CA ASN A 78 -11.92 5.10 22.42
C ASN A 78 -11.42 5.69 21.10
N SER A 79 -11.34 4.90 20.01
CA SER A 79 -10.69 5.35 18.76
C SER A 79 -11.62 5.49 17.57
N THR A 80 -12.78 4.85 17.62
CA THR A 80 -13.77 4.82 16.52
C THR A 80 -14.14 6.21 16.03
N GLN A 81 -14.52 7.13 16.93
CA GLN A 81 -14.99 8.46 16.55
C GLN A 81 -13.95 9.23 15.73
N ARG A 82 -12.66 9.10 16.09
CA ARG A 82 -11.59 9.83 15.42
C ARG A 82 -11.30 9.27 14.04
N LEU A 83 -11.31 7.94 13.91
CA LEU A 83 -11.15 7.26 12.62
C LEU A 83 -12.30 7.63 11.66
N LEU A 84 -13.54 7.58 12.15
CA LEU A 84 -14.71 7.93 11.36
C LEU A 84 -14.73 9.40 10.94
N ALA A 85 -14.26 10.33 11.80
CA ALA A 85 -14.10 11.73 11.43
C ALA A 85 -13.07 11.94 10.30
N ILE A 86 -11.98 11.17 10.29
CA ILE A 86 -11.01 11.19 9.19
C ILE A 86 -11.64 10.62 7.92
N LEU A 87 -12.38 9.53 8.03
CA LEU A 87 -13.11 8.94 6.91
C LEU A 87 -14.11 9.94 6.32
N ASP A 88 -14.96 10.57 7.13
CA ASP A 88 -15.96 11.54 6.68
C ASP A 88 -15.34 12.73 5.93
N TYR A 89 -14.18 13.19 6.41
CA TYR A 89 -13.41 14.26 5.77
C TYR A 89 -12.84 13.83 4.40
N GLN A 90 -12.30 12.61 4.30
CA GLN A 90 -11.65 12.11 3.08
C GLN A 90 -12.63 11.55 2.05
N GLU A 91 -13.66 10.85 2.50
CA GLU A 91 -14.60 10.05 1.72
C GLU A 91 -16.02 10.55 1.97
N LYS A 92 -16.42 11.59 1.22
CA LYS A 92 -17.74 12.20 1.36
C LYS A 92 -18.86 11.24 0.95
N ASN A 93 -19.99 11.32 1.67
CA ASN A 93 -21.24 10.61 1.39
C ASN A 93 -21.19 9.08 1.61
N VAL A 94 -20.38 8.61 2.57
CA VAL A 94 -20.38 7.21 2.97
C VAL A 94 -21.39 7.00 4.10
N SER A 95 -22.57 6.48 3.78
CA SER A 95 -23.67 6.31 4.75
C SER A 95 -23.58 5.04 5.58
N ALA A 96 -22.98 3.97 5.07
CA ALA A 96 -22.84 2.70 5.75
C ALA A 96 -21.59 1.96 5.25
N ILE A 97 -20.88 1.30 6.17
CA ILE A 97 -19.60 0.64 5.92
C ILE A 97 -19.59 -0.69 6.66
N TRP A 98 -19.26 -1.78 5.97
CA TRP A 98 -19.09 -3.09 6.59
C TRP A 98 -18.03 -3.07 7.69
N ILE A 99 -18.40 -3.63 8.84
CA ILE A 99 -17.54 -3.86 10.01
C ILE A 99 -17.69 -5.31 10.48
N ALA A 100 -16.85 -5.72 11.42
CA ALA A 100 -16.88 -7.07 11.97
C ALA A 100 -18.28 -7.43 12.52
N ALA A 101 -18.76 -8.62 12.15
CA ALA A 101 -19.98 -9.19 12.69
C ALA A 101 -19.90 -9.39 14.21
N ASN A 102 -21.05 -9.40 14.88
CA ASN A 102 -21.14 -9.81 16.29
C ASN A 102 -20.82 -11.31 16.44
N ASP A 103 -20.62 -11.76 17.68
CA ASP A 103 -20.42 -13.19 18.01
C ASP A 103 -21.54 -14.10 17.44
N ASP A 104 -22.75 -13.55 17.26
CA ASP A 104 -23.91 -14.23 16.68
C ASP A 104 -23.86 -14.34 15.13
N GLY A 105 -22.79 -13.85 14.49
CA GLY A 105 -22.59 -13.89 13.04
C GLY A 105 -23.44 -12.90 12.23
N ARG A 106 -24.19 -12.00 12.88
CA ARG A 106 -25.04 -11.03 12.19
C ARG A 106 -24.22 -9.93 11.50
N PRO A 107 -24.57 -9.56 10.26
CA PRO A 107 -23.98 -8.44 9.56
C PRO A 107 -24.09 -7.14 10.35
N ARG A 108 -23.01 -6.34 10.30
CA ARG A 108 -22.96 -5.03 10.92
C ARG A 108 -22.36 -4.03 9.95
N ALA A 109 -22.95 -2.85 9.93
CA ALA A 109 -22.37 -1.69 9.29
C ALA A 109 -22.36 -0.48 10.22
N ILE A 110 -21.43 0.43 9.99
CA ILE A 110 -21.32 1.69 10.71
C ILE A 110 -21.36 2.86 9.71
N SER A 111 -22.02 3.95 10.08
CA SER A 111 -21.99 5.19 9.32
C SER A 111 -20.76 6.04 9.67
N SER A 112 -20.47 7.07 8.87
CA SER A 112 -19.40 8.04 9.19
C SER A 112 -19.65 8.83 10.48
N THR A 113 -20.89 8.87 10.98
CA THR A 113 -21.25 9.50 12.25
C THR A 113 -21.14 8.57 13.46
N GLY A 114 -20.90 7.26 13.23
CA GLY A 114 -20.77 6.25 14.29
C GLY A 114 -22.07 5.49 14.62
N GLU A 115 -23.13 5.70 13.84
CA GLU A 115 -24.38 4.94 14.02
C GLU A 115 -24.22 3.54 13.44
N GLU A 116 -24.47 2.52 14.27
CA GLU A 116 -24.45 1.12 13.84
C GLU A 116 -25.81 0.67 13.30
N SER A 117 -25.76 -0.19 12.29
CA SER A 117 -26.92 -0.83 11.67
C SER A 117 -26.63 -2.31 11.40
N SER A 118 -27.69 -3.07 11.11
CA SER A 118 -27.59 -4.47 10.68
C SER A 118 -28.23 -4.59 9.29
N PRO A 119 -27.45 -4.34 8.22
CA PRO A 119 -27.94 -4.44 6.85
C PRO A 119 -28.21 -5.90 6.45
N ASP A 120 -28.93 -6.09 5.35
CA ASP A 120 -29.16 -7.41 4.77
C ASP A 120 -27.88 -7.95 4.11
N ASP A 121 -27.70 -9.28 4.10
CA ASP A 121 -26.55 -9.95 3.45
C ASP A 121 -26.45 -9.66 1.94
N SER A 122 -27.57 -9.27 1.32
CA SER A 122 -27.64 -8.91 -0.10
C SER A 122 -27.17 -7.48 -0.41
N GLU A 123 -26.91 -6.66 0.60
CA GLU A 123 -26.39 -5.31 0.39
C GLU A 123 -24.92 -5.31 -0.07
N SER A 124 -24.53 -4.25 -0.77
CA SER A 124 -23.14 -4.02 -1.17
C SER A 124 -22.69 -2.68 -0.63
N LEU A 125 -21.72 -2.71 0.28
CA LEU A 125 -21.23 -1.54 1.00
C LEU A 125 -19.70 -1.47 0.91
N PRO A 126 -19.09 -0.28 1.02
CA PRO A 126 -17.66 -0.21 1.31
C PRO A 126 -17.35 -0.90 2.63
N ALA A 127 -16.07 -1.17 2.91
CA ALA A 127 -15.68 -1.91 4.11
C ALA A 127 -14.48 -1.30 4.82
N LEU A 128 -14.39 -1.53 6.12
CA LEU A 128 -13.21 -1.24 6.93
C LEU A 128 -12.53 -2.54 7.33
N CYS A 129 -11.24 -2.66 7.01
CA CYS A 129 -10.39 -3.70 7.54
C CYS A 129 -9.50 -3.15 8.66
N THR A 130 -9.07 -4.03 9.56
CA THR A 130 -7.96 -3.74 10.47
C THR A 130 -6.73 -3.31 9.68
N HIS A 131 -5.86 -2.54 10.31
CA HIS A 131 -4.55 -2.25 9.76
C HIS A 131 -3.49 -2.64 10.80
N SER A 132 -2.68 -3.64 10.49
CA SER A 132 -1.69 -4.19 11.44
C SER A 132 -0.24 -4.04 10.97
N ALA A 133 -0.01 -3.41 9.80
CA ALA A 133 1.33 -3.18 9.27
C ALA A 133 2.22 -2.37 10.24
N PRO A 134 3.53 -2.66 10.34
CA PRO A 134 4.42 -1.97 11.26
C PRO A 134 4.72 -0.54 10.79
N PHE A 135 5.21 0.30 11.69
CA PHE A 135 5.79 1.60 11.30
C PHE A 135 7.11 1.38 10.56
N SER A 136 7.34 2.15 9.49
CA SER A 136 8.62 2.22 8.82
C SER A 136 9.16 3.66 8.84
N ASN A 137 10.47 3.80 8.60
CA ASN A 137 11.15 5.07 8.43
C ASN A 137 12.23 4.96 7.35
N GLY A 138 13.04 6.01 7.18
CA GLY A 138 14.09 6.06 6.17
C GLY A 138 15.20 5.03 6.32
N VAL A 139 15.30 4.33 7.47
CA VAL A 139 16.35 3.35 7.78
C VAL A 139 15.78 1.94 8.05
N ALA A 140 14.63 1.84 8.69
CA ALA A 140 14.01 0.58 9.09
C ALA A 140 12.66 0.39 8.40
N GLN A 141 12.51 -0.73 7.67
CA GLN A 141 11.34 -1.05 6.87
C GLN A 141 11.05 -2.55 6.95
N ASP A 142 9.78 -2.94 6.93
CA ASP A 142 9.35 -4.34 6.83
C ASP A 142 8.65 -4.57 5.47
N SER A 143 9.42 -5.09 4.52
CA SER A 143 8.94 -5.46 3.18
C SER A 143 8.55 -6.94 3.08
N SER A 144 8.28 -7.61 4.21
CA SER A 144 7.87 -9.02 4.22
C SER A 144 6.59 -9.24 3.41
N ARG A 145 6.45 -10.46 2.88
CA ARG A 145 5.36 -10.84 1.95
C ARG A 145 3.96 -10.46 2.43
N ARG A 146 3.72 -10.46 3.74
CA ARG A 146 2.43 -10.09 4.34
C ARG A 146 1.99 -8.66 4.01
N TRP A 147 2.95 -7.75 3.84
CA TRP A 147 2.69 -6.33 3.60
C TRP A 147 2.82 -5.94 2.15
N GLN A 148 3.21 -6.87 1.28
CA GLN A 148 3.44 -6.59 -0.13
C GLN A 148 2.12 -6.31 -0.86
N VAL A 149 2.18 -5.41 -1.83
CA VAL A 149 1.08 -5.08 -2.75
C VAL A 149 1.63 -4.88 -4.15
N THR A 150 0.83 -5.18 -5.17
CA THR A 150 1.20 -4.94 -6.57
C THR A 150 0.35 -3.84 -7.17
N ILE A 151 0.95 -2.96 -7.97
CA ILE A 151 0.22 -1.99 -8.80
C ILE A 151 0.66 -2.09 -10.25
N HIS A 152 -0.29 -2.00 -11.19
CA HIS A 152 0.05 -1.91 -12.60
C HIS A 152 0.34 -0.47 -13.00
N SER A 153 1.55 -0.18 -13.46
CA SER A 153 1.95 1.17 -13.90
C SER A 153 3.03 1.13 -14.98
N ASN A 154 2.93 2.02 -15.96
CA ASN A 154 3.90 2.16 -17.04
C ASN A 154 4.29 0.83 -17.73
N ASN A 155 3.32 -0.05 -18.01
CA ASN A 155 3.53 -1.38 -18.59
C ASN A 155 4.39 -2.33 -17.72
N ASP A 156 4.41 -2.12 -16.40
CA ASP A 156 5.02 -3.03 -15.43
C ASP A 156 4.04 -3.30 -14.28
N ASP A 157 4.16 -4.50 -13.70
CA ASP A 157 3.54 -4.83 -12.42
C ASP A 157 4.56 -4.55 -11.30
N VAL A 158 4.33 -3.46 -10.58
CA VAL A 158 5.25 -2.92 -9.58
C VAL A 158 4.91 -3.48 -8.20
N LEU A 159 5.80 -4.29 -7.67
CA LEU A 159 5.71 -4.90 -6.34
C LEU A 159 6.24 -3.92 -5.27
N GLY A 160 5.33 -3.32 -4.51
CA GLY A 160 5.65 -2.50 -3.35
C GLY A 160 5.23 -3.18 -2.04
N PHE A 161 5.15 -2.40 -0.97
CA PHE A 161 4.65 -2.85 0.32
C PHE A 161 3.95 -1.72 1.06
N ARG A 162 3.18 -2.04 2.10
CA ARG A 162 2.55 -1.03 2.98
C ARG A 162 3.19 -1.04 4.36
N ASP A 163 3.30 0.14 4.94
CA ASP A 163 3.57 0.31 6.37
C ASP A 163 2.35 0.96 7.04
N ARG A 164 2.50 1.31 8.32
CA ARG A 164 1.45 1.97 9.09
C ARG A 164 0.97 3.30 8.50
N ASN A 165 1.78 3.97 7.69
CA ASN A 165 1.53 5.31 7.18
C ASN A 165 1.14 5.33 5.69
N SER A 166 1.67 4.43 4.88
CA SER A 166 1.71 4.56 3.43
C SER A 166 1.97 3.24 2.72
N PHE A 167 1.49 3.14 1.48
CA PHE A 167 2.06 2.27 0.47
C PHE A 167 3.37 2.89 -0.04
N ARG A 168 4.40 2.05 -0.14
CA ARG A 168 5.77 2.39 -0.45
C ARG A 168 6.21 1.65 -1.70
N PHE A 169 6.75 2.41 -2.66
CA PHE A 169 7.36 1.88 -3.87
C PHE A 169 8.72 2.55 -4.04
N HIS A 170 9.78 1.81 -3.77
CA HIS A 170 11.16 2.30 -3.77
C HIS A 170 11.89 1.87 -5.04
N GLY A 171 12.85 2.68 -5.49
CA GLY A 171 13.70 2.29 -6.61
C GLY A 171 12.96 2.15 -7.95
N ILE A 172 11.84 2.86 -8.17
CA ILE A 172 11.12 2.80 -9.45
C ILE A 172 11.94 3.51 -10.52
N ARG A 173 12.24 2.81 -11.62
CA ARG A 173 12.97 3.37 -12.75
C ARG A 173 12.11 4.36 -13.53
N TYR A 174 12.57 5.60 -13.66
CA TYR A 174 11.90 6.61 -14.49
C TYR A 174 12.60 6.87 -15.83
N ALA A 175 13.89 6.52 -15.95
CA ALA A 175 14.64 6.60 -17.21
C ALA A 175 15.45 5.32 -17.45
N SER A 176 15.56 4.92 -18.73
CA SER A 176 16.44 3.83 -19.13
C SER A 176 17.89 4.21 -18.85
N LYS A 177 18.75 3.21 -18.61
CA LYS A 177 20.20 3.43 -18.42
C LYS A 177 20.75 4.33 -19.53
N THR A 178 21.27 5.48 -19.12
CA THR A 178 21.73 6.53 -20.03
C THR A 178 23.20 6.29 -20.37
N ARG A 179 23.59 6.49 -21.63
CA ARG A 179 25.02 6.55 -21.98
C ARG A 179 25.62 7.80 -21.36
N ARG A 180 26.89 7.73 -20.96
CA ARG A 180 27.57 8.88 -20.35
C ARG A 180 27.43 10.12 -21.25
N PHE A 181 27.01 11.23 -20.63
CA PHE A 181 26.78 12.54 -21.27
C PHE A 181 25.67 12.59 -22.34
N ALA A 182 24.84 11.55 -22.45
CA ALA A 182 23.65 11.59 -23.30
C ALA A 182 22.43 12.08 -22.51
N TYR A 183 21.41 12.58 -23.21
CA TYR A 183 20.11 12.86 -22.60
C TYR A 183 19.42 11.56 -22.15
N PRO A 184 18.70 11.57 -21.01
CA PRO A 184 17.95 10.41 -20.55
C PRO A 184 16.81 10.10 -21.52
N ARG A 185 16.47 8.81 -21.61
CA ARG A 185 15.29 8.35 -22.35
C ARG A 185 14.25 7.82 -21.37
N LEU A 186 13.00 8.20 -21.61
CA LEU A 186 11.87 7.73 -20.81
C LEU A 186 11.86 6.21 -20.76
N TYR A 187 11.75 5.66 -19.55
CA TYR A 187 11.55 4.23 -19.37
C TYR A 187 10.12 3.85 -19.77
N LYS A 188 9.95 2.85 -20.65
CA LYS A 188 8.65 2.45 -21.24
C LYS A 188 8.05 1.18 -20.64
N GLY A 189 8.51 0.79 -19.46
CA GLY A 189 8.19 -0.51 -18.88
C GLY A 189 8.89 -1.66 -19.59
N SER A 190 8.97 -2.79 -18.90
CA SER A 190 9.47 -4.06 -19.42
C SER A 190 8.36 -4.97 -19.92
N GLY A 191 7.10 -4.74 -19.52
CA GLY A 191 5.98 -5.65 -19.78
C GLY A 191 5.88 -6.77 -18.75
N GLY A 192 6.54 -6.62 -17.59
CA GLY A 192 6.63 -7.68 -16.58
C GLY A 192 6.71 -7.14 -15.17
N ASN A 193 7.21 -7.97 -14.25
CA ASN A 193 7.20 -7.66 -12.82
C ASN A 193 8.46 -6.89 -12.43
N THR A 194 8.29 -5.78 -11.72
CA THR A 194 9.39 -4.98 -11.16
C THR A 194 9.28 -4.94 -9.65
N SER A 195 10.36 -5.27 -8.95
CA SER A 195 10.44 -5.10 -7.50
C SER A 195 10.71 -3.65 -7.14
N ALA A 196 9.87 -3.09 -6.29
CA ALA A 196 10.01 -1.76 -5.68
C ALA A 196 10.08 -1.86 -4.14
N LEU A 197 10.65 -2.96 -3.63
CA LEU A 197 10.81 -3.24 -2.20
C LEU A 197 12.08 -2.61 -1.61
N GLU A 198 13.03 -2.20 -2.46
CA GLU A 198 14.32 -1.64 -2.07
C GLU A 198 14.61 -0.35 -2.84
N PHE A 199 15.42 0.52 -2.23
CA PHE A 199 15.89 1.72 -2.91
C PHE A 199 16.82 1.38 -4.08
N GLY A 200 16.68 2.13 -5.17
CA GLY A 200 17.64 2.07 -6.28
C GLY A 200 18.99 2.64 -5.89
N SER A 201 20.04 2.29 -6.64
CA SER A 201 21.38 2.81 -6.37
C SER A 201 21.45 4.34 -6.51
N PRO A 202 22.15 5.05 -5.62
CA PRO A 202 22.43 6.47 -5.80
C PRO A 202 23.32 6.68 -7.02
N CYS A 203 23.22 7.86 -7.63
CA CYS A 203 24.10 8.23 -8.73
C CYS A 203 25.55 8.34 -8.28
N PHE A 204 26.45 7.94 -9.19
CA PHE A 204 27.88 7.99 -8.96
C PHE A 204 28.34 9.40 -8.55
N GLN A 205 28.91 9.49 -7.36
CA GLN A 205 29.43 10.72 -6.73
C GLN A 205 30.75 10.40 -6.00
N GLY A 206 31.37 11.40 -5.36
CA GLY A 206 32.72 11.28 -4.78
C GLY A 206 32.95 10.12 -3.79
N PHE A 207 31.88 9.55 -3.22
CA PHE A 207 31.92 8.45 -2.27
C PHE A 207 31.38 7.10 -2.82
N GLY A 208 31.10 7.02 -4.13
CA GLY A 208 30.60 5.81 -4.80
C GLY A 208 29.22 6.00 -5.45
N GLY A 209 28.58 4.89 -5.78
CA GLY A 209 27.27 4.85 -6.47
C GLY A 209 27.36 4.16 -7.83
N SER A 210 26.32 4.36 -8.65
CA SER A 210 26.17 3.73 -9.97
C SER A 210 25.88 4.77 -11.05
N GLU A 211 26.34 4.56 -12.29
CA GLU A 211 25.86 5.32 -13.45
C GLU A 211 24.44 4.88 -13.89
N ASP A 212 23.99 3.70 -13.45
CA ASP A 212 22.60 3.27 -13.57
C ASP A 212 21.85 3.61 -12.27
N CYS A 213 21.31 4.83 -12.20
CA CYS A 213 20.78 5.43 -10.96
C CYS A 213 19.47 6.23 -11.15
N HIS A 214 18.81 6.12 -12.30
CA HIS A 214 17.59 6.89 -12.59
C HIS A 214 16.35 6.26 -11.95
N PHE A 215 16.31 6.36 -10.62
CA PHE A 215 15.25 5.82 -9.78
C PHE A 215 14.57 6.91 -8.96
N LEU A 216 13.30 6.69 -8.64
CA LEU A 216 12.51 7.50 -7.73
C LEU A 216 11.81 6.63 -6.69
N ASN A 217 11.30 7.28 -5.65
CA ASN A 217 10.57 6.64 -4.56
C ASN A 217 9.19 7.28 -4.43
N ILE A 218 8.17 6.48 -4.18
CA ILE A 218 6.78 6.92 -4.03
C ILE A 218 6.26 6.46 -2.67
N TYR A 219 5.59 7.38 -1.99
CA TYR A 219 4.86 7.17 -0.75
C TYR A 219 3.44 7.68 -0.96
N THR A 220 2.42 6.87 -0.67
CA THR A 220 1.02 7.27 -0.85
C THR A 220 0.15 6.59 0.21
N PRO A 221 -0.84 7.26 0.82
CA PRO A 221 -1.81 6.61 1.69
C PRO A 221 -2.90 5.87 0.90
N TYR A 222 -2.84 5.89 -0.43
CA TYR A 222 -3.92 5.45 -1.30
C TYR A 222 -3.41 4.74 -2.55
N ILE A 223 -4.03 3.62 -2.90
CA ILE A 223 -3.85 2.91 -4.16
C ILE A 223 -5.21 2.63 -4.81
N SER A 224 -5.28 2.82 -6.12
CA SER A 224 -6.52 2.76 -6.90
C SER A 224 -6.60 1.48 -7.73
N ARG A 225 -7.80 0.91 -7.83
CA ARG A 225 -8.19 -0.18 -8.74
C ARG A 225 -8.02 0.22 -10.19
N SER A 226 -8.37 1.45 -10.54
CA SER A 226 -8.33 1.94 -11.91
C SER A 226 -7.68 3.31 -12.02
N ARG A 227 -7.23 3.69 -13.22
CA ARG A 227 -6.75 5.05 -13.44
C ARG A 227 -7.93 6.01 -13.29
N ARG A 228 -7.97 6.74 -12.17
CA ARG A 228 -8.98 7.77 -11.94
C ARG A 228 -8.72 8.98 -12.85
N THR A 229 -9.78 9.46 -13.48
CA THR A 229 -9.81 10.71 -14.26
C THR A 229 -10.75 11.74 -13.64
N ASP A 230 -11.16 11.52 -12.39
CA ASP A 230 -12.14 12.34 -11.67
C ASP A 230 -11.47 13.42 -10.80
N GLN A 231 -12.28 14.20 -10.08
CA GLN A 231 -11.84 15.28 -9.21
C GLN A 231 -11.28 14.81 -7.84
N ARG A 232 -11.08 13.50 -7.62
CA ARG A 232 -10.57 12.94 -6.35
C ARG A 232 -9.06 12.66 -6.36
N LEU A 233 -8.32 13.28 -7.29
CA LEU A 233 -6.86 13.17 -7.35
C LEU A 233 -6.22 13.80 -6.10
N ARG A 234 -5.22 13.12 -5.54
CA ARG A 234 -4.43 13.63 -4.41
C ARG A 234 -3.34 14.58 -4.92
N PRO A 235 -3.00 15.64 -4.16
CA PRO A 235 -1.87 16.50 -4.50
C PRO A 235 -0.57 15.69 -4.50
N VAL A 236 0.32 15.99 -5.44
CA VAL A 236 1.64 15.34 -5.55
C VAL A 236 2.73 16.32 -5.14
N MET A 237 3.46 15.97 -4.08
CA MET A 237 4.68 16.68 -3.69
C MET A 237 5.89 16.00 -4.31
N PHE A 238 6.61 16.70 -5.18
CA PHE A 238 7.81 16.19 -5.84
C PHE A 238 9.06 16.82 -5.22
N TRP A 239 9.85 16.02 -4.51
CA TRP A 239 11.08 16.47 -3.85
C TRP A 239 12.31 16.29 -4.75
N ILE A 240 13.13 17.33 -4.83
CA ILE A 240 14.44 17.29 -5.51
C ILE A 240 15.50 17.56 -4.45
N HIS A 241 16.36 16.58 -4.20
CA HIS A 241 17.40 16.71 -3.17
C HIS A 241 18.42 17.80 -3.52
N GLY A 242 19.01 18.39 -2.48
CA GLY A 242 20.14 19.32 -2.61
C GLY A 242 21.48 18.60 -2.83
N GLY A 243 22.58 19.31 -2.53
CA GLY A 243 23.95 18.79 -2.67
C GLY A 243 24.78 19.48 -3.74
N ALA A 244 24.48 20.75 -4.04
CA ALA A 244 25.28 21.62 -4.94
C ALA A 244 25.57 21.02 -6.32
N PHE A 245 24.67 20.16 -6.84
CA PHE A 245 24.86 19.40 -8.09
C PHE A 245 26.04 18.43 -8.10
N THR A 246 26.64 18.12 -6.95
CA THR A 246 27.80 17.21 -6.83
C THR A 246 27.54 16.02 -5.90
N SER A 247 26.51 16.09 -5.05
CA SER A 247 26.14 15.04 -4.11
C SER A 247 24.65 15.00 -3.83
N GLY A 248 24.23 14.05 -2.99
CA GLY A 248 22.85 13.83 -2.58
C GLY A 248 22.17 12.71 -3.36
N PHE A 249 21.06 12.24 -2.82
CA PHE A 249 20.24 11.19 -3.42
C PHE A 249 18.83 11.20 -2.82
N GLY A 250 17.84 10.72 -3.58
CA GLY A 250 16.42 10.75 -3.17
C GLY A 250 16.02 9.69 -2.13
N SER A 251 16.89 8.74 -1.82
CA SER A 251 16.69 7.74 -0.76
C SER A 251 17.44 8.07 0.53
N ASP A 252 17.86 9.32 0.72
CA ASP A 252 18.41 9.76 2.01
C ASP A 252 17.33 9.56 3.09
N PRO A 253 17.64 8.90 4.22
CA PRO A 253 16.67 8.65 5.28
C PRO A 253 15.96 9.89 5.80
N LEU A 254 16.56 11.08 5.69
CA LEU A 254 15.96 12.36 6.07
C LEU A 254 14.82 12.80 5.13
N PHE A 255 14.72 12.20 3.95
CA PHE A 255 13.68 12.48 2.95
C PHE A 255 12.58 11.41 2.90
N ASP A 256 12.45 10.55 3.92
CA ASP A 256 11.35 9.58 3.98
C ASP A 256 9.99 10.30 3.92
N GLY A 257 9.24 10.01 2.86
CA GLY A 257 7.98 10.69 2.57
C GLY A 257 6.76 10.10 3.27
N GLY A 258 6.91 8.99 4.02
CA GLY A 258 5.77 8.24 4.56
C GLY A 258 4.90 9.07 5.51
N ASN A 259 5.54 9.83 6.40
CA ASN A 259 4.84 10.71 7.34
C ASN A 259 4.15 11.91 6.66
N LEU A 260 4.76 12.45 5.60
CA LEU A 260 4.17 13.56 4.86
C LEU A 260 2.98 13.11 4.00
N ALA A 261 3.08 11.91 3.41
CA ALA A 261 2.03 11.35 2.58
C ALA A 261 0.77 10.97 3.37
N SER A 262 0.90 10.63 4.66
CA SER A 262 -0.20 10.12 5.49
C SER A 262 -0.97 11.19 6.28
N ARG A 263 -0.74 12.47 6.00
CA ARG A 263 -1.42 13.62 6.62
C ARG A 263 -2.35 14.31 5.64
#